data_AF-A0AAV1LDV7-F1
#
_entry.id   AF-A0AAV1LDV7-F1
#
_cell.length_a   1.000
_cell.length_b   1.000
_cell.length_c   1.000
_cell.angle_alpha   90.00
_cell.angle_beta   90.00
_cell.angle_gamma   90.00
#
_symmetry.space_group_name_H-M   'P 1'
#
loop_
_entity.id
_entity.type
_entity.pdbx_description
1 polymer ?
#
loop_
_entity_poly.entity_id
_entity_poly.type
_entity_poly.pdbx_seq_one_letter_code
_entity_poly.pdbx_strand_id
1 'polypeptide(L)'
;MTDVVTLFYFQAPKGSKGGGKKAPAIIIDGVDTSEMTREKLEQFTLRVKEELDKEREERNYFQLERDKIRTFWAITRQQLEEAKAELRNRERATEEAQEENEALLETEKQKIKHLKYEQQAAAAALRAENLVALKAAKEDHAKQELELLNDKRMLRQEMREKMLAAQDELRRAKLIHAEELSKTREEFEERARQIEEKAEKKLQETKQELTVKHRTELAEVEERKNKQISELIAHHERAFADLKNYYNDITLNNLGLISSVKQQMEEMQQAKERAEKIAKDAIAEAKSLREPLEATILDNKELKRQMSNYDRDKAALAAKTKQLGSLEKQFDVLKWEYEVLQVRFDRMQAERDELKARFSKAVLEVQQRVSLKTALMETKLKILETRDLGPKEIHDLLKLKDTQIEDLQYEAARLRKAHDDLLATYEAKLTKLGVPPEELGFKPLRAVAIAGLSPVLGLGPAGLVTNDKI
;
A
#
# COMPACT_ATOMS: atom_id res chain seq x y z
N MET A 1 -1.29 20.02 119.41
CA MET A 1 -1.17 18.72 120.09
C MET A 1 0.11 18.77 120.90
N THR A 2 0.04 19.17 122.18
CA THR A 2 -0.24 18.29 123.35
C THR A 2 0.83 17.22 123.46
N ASP A 3 1.49 16.98 124.58
CA ASP A 3 1.47 17.54 125.93
C ASP A 3 2.68 16.94 126.66
N VAL A 4 3.21 17.66 127.66
CA VAL A 4 3.50 17.21 129.04
C VAL A 4 4.09 15.78 129.19
N VAL A 5 5.22 15.57 129.89
CA VAL A 5 5.23 15.30 131.34
C VAL A 5 6.64 15.44 131.94
N THR A 6 6.62 16.07 133.11
CA THR A 6 7.66 16.47 134.06
C THR A 6 7.91 15.39 135.15
N LEU A 7 8.98 15.60 135.94
CA LEU A 7 9.30 15.06 137.29
C LEU A 7 10.00 13.69 137.33
N PHE A 8 10.96 13.38 138.20
CA PHE A 8 11.22 13.82 139.59
C PHE A 8 12.74 13.80 139.89
N TYR A 9 13.24 14.78 140.65
CA TYR A 9 14.46 14.63 141.46
C TYR A 9 14.05 14.75 142.94
N PHE A 10 14.27 13.67 143.68
CA PHE A 10 13.92 13.52 145.10
C PHE A 10 15.18 13.75 145.94
N GLN A 11 15.06 14.54 147.01
CA GLN A 11 16.17 14.91 147.90
C GLN A 11 16.11 14.10 149.21
N ALA A 12 17.22 13.39 149.49
CA ALA A 12 17.74 12.87 150.78
C ALA A 12 16.86 11.99 151.71
N PRO A 13 17.53 11.09 152.44
CA PRO A 13 17.39 11.14 153.90
C PRO A 13 18.74 11.19 154.63
N LYS A 14 18.70 11.88 155.78
CA LYS A 14 19.75 11.99 156.79
C LYS A 14 19.87 10.70 157.60
N GLY A 15 21.08 10.37 158.06
CA GLY A 15 21.32 9.36 159.07
C GLY A 15 22.71 9.49 159.68
N SER A 16 22.78 10.18 160.81
CA SER A 16 23.96 10.44 161.65
C SER A 16 24.52 9.19 162.35
N LYS A 17 25.84 9.10 162.48
CA LYS A 17 26.59 8.48 163.61
C LYS A 17 27.57 9.56 164.09
N GLY A 18 27.86 9.80 165.36
CA GLY A 18 27.57 9.15 166.64
C GLY A 18 28.59 9.70 167.65
N GLY A 19 28.29 9.72 168.95
CA GLY A 19 29.25 10.14 169.97
C GLY A 19 28.76 9.87 171.39
N GLY A 20 29.12 8.70 171.94
CA GLY A 20 28.79 8.33 173.32
C GLY A 20 29.14 6.90 173.73
N LYS A 21 30.44 6.59 173.84
CA LYS A 21 31.12 5.61 174.72
C LYS A 21 30.51 4.20 174.95
N LYS A 22 31.16 3.17 174.37
CA LYS A 22 31.84 2.02 175.01
C LYS A 22 32.29 1.03 173.92
N ALA A 23 33.46 0.41 174.08
CA ALA A 23 34.14 -0.43 173.08
C ALA A 23 33.37 -1.74 172.77
N PRO A 24 33.37 -2.19 171.50
CA PRO A 24 33.18 -3.61 171.21
C PRO A 24 34.20 -4.16 170.19
N ALA A 25 34.26 -5.48 170.17
CA ALA A 25 35.13 -6.35 169.38
C ALA A 25 35.23 -5.98 167.90
N ILE A 26 36.41 -6.21 167.31
CA ILE A 26 36.65 -6.08 165.88
C ILE A 26 36.03 -7.30 165.20
N ILE A 27 34.85 -7.11 164.61
CA ILE A 27 34.19 -8.10 163.75
C ILE A 27 34.52 -7.68 162.31
N ILE A 28 35.28 -8.51 161.61
CA ILE A 28 35.51 -8.35 160.16
C ILE A 28 34.80 -9.54 159.51
N ASP A 29 33.95 -9.25 158.52
CA ASP A 29 33.13 -10.23 157.77
C ASP A 29 32.34 -11.25 158.62
N GLY A 30 31.63 -10.75 159.64
CA GLY A 30 30.75 -11.58 160.48
C GLY A 30 31.45 -12.52 161.46
N VAL A 31 32.78 -12.48 161.58
CA VAL A 31 33.58 -13.31 162.49
C VAL A 31 34.25 -12.44 163.58
N ASP A 32 34.12 -12.84 164.85
CA ASP A 32 34.73 -12.17 166.01
C ASP A 32 36.22 -12.53 166.11
N THR A 33 37.10 -11.55 165.92
CA THR A 33 38.55 -11.75 165.83
C THR A 33 39.27 -11.83 167.18
N SER A 34 38.53 -11.72 168.30
CA SER A 34 39.09 -11.62 169.65
C SER A 34 39.48 -12.96 170.30
N GLU A 35 39.11 -14.10 169.71
CA GLU A 35 39.40 -15.46 170.23
C GLU A 35 40.23 -16.36 169.27
N MET A 36 40.77 -15.78 168.20
CA MET A 36 41.53 -16.52 167.18
C MET A 36 43.05 -16.43 167.43
N THR A 37 43.72 -17.59 167.49
CA THR A 37 45.20 -17.67 167.49
C THR A 37 45.79 -17.01 166.24
N ARG A 38 47.00 -16.44 166.33
CA ARG A 38 47.68 -15.68 165.26
C ARG A 38 47.58 -16.32 163.87
N GLU A 39 47.73 -17.64 163.76
CA GLU A 39 47.63 -18.39 162.49
C GLU A 39 46.22 -18.35 161.86
N LYS A 40 45.15 -18.37 162.67
CA LYS A 40 43.77 -18.30 162.17
C LYS A 40 43.39 -16.89 161.70
N LEU A 41 43.96 -15.87 162.33
CA LEU A 41 43.83 -14.48 161.88
C LEU A 41 44.51 -14.23 160.53
N GLU A 42 45.69 -14.82 160.32
CA GLU A 42 46.42 -14.79 159.04
C GLU A 42 45.62 -15.50 157.93
N GLN A 43 45.00 -16.66 158.21
CA GLN A 43 44.13 -17.35 157.25
C GLN A 43 42.86 -16.55 156.91
N PHE A 44 42.26 -15.87 157.89
CA PHE A 44 41.08 -15.03 157.65
C PHE A 44 41.43 -13.79 156.83
N THR A 45 42.56 -13.14 157.10
CA THR A 45 43.04 -12.02 156.27
C THR A 45 43.41 -12.46 154.85
N LEU A 46 43.91 -13.69 154.66
CA LEU A 46 44.11 -14.26 153.33
C LEU A 46 42.80 -14.47 152.59
N ARG A 47 41.78 -15.04 153.25
CA ARG A 47 40.46 -15.28 152.63
C ARG A 47 39.76 -13.98 152.21
N VAL A 48 39.75 -12.96 153.07
CA VAL A 48 39.16 -11.65 152.73
C VAL A 48 39.95 -10.95 151.62
N LYS A 49 41.27 -11.14 151.55
CA LYS A 49 42.08 -10.67 150.41
C LYS A 49 41.73 -11.40 149.12
N GLU A 50 41.58 -12.72 149.16
CA GLU A 50 41.16 -13.52 148.01
C GLU A 50 39.75 -13.12 147.52
N GLU A 51 38.82 -12.83 148.43
CA GLU A 51 37.49 -12.33 148.06
C GLU A 51 37.54 -10.91 147.48
N LEU A 52 38.34 -10.01 148.06
CA LEU A 52 38.57 -8.69 147.50
C LEU A 52 39.21 -8.76 146.10
N ASP A 53 40.14 -9.69 145.89
CA ASP A 53 40.79 -9.89 144.60
C ASP A 53 39.83 -10.51 143.58
N LYS A 54 38.96 -11.46 143.98
CA LYS A 54 37.86 -11.96 143.13
C LYS A 54 36.87 -10.86 142.76
N GLU A 55 36.41 -10.05 143.71
CA GLU A 55 35.50 -8.92 143.40
C GLU A 55 36.17 -7.89 142.49
N ARG A 56 37.49 -7.69 142.60
CA ARG A 56 38.27 -6.85 141.68
C ARG A 56 38.34 -7.46 140.28
N GLU A 57 38.59 -8.77 140.18
CA GLU A 57 38.59 -9.51 138.92
C GLU A 57 37.21 -9.47 138.24
N GLU A 58 36.14 -9.69 138.98
CA GLU A 58 34.76 -9.61 138.49
C GLU A 58 34.41 -8.19 138.05
N ARG A 59 34.77 -7.17 138.83
CA ARG A 59 34.56 -5.77 138.44
C ARG A 59 35.32 -5.43 137.16
N ASN A 60 36.55 -5.90 137.02
CA ASN A 60 37.36 -5.72 135.81
C ASN A 60 36.72 -6.44 134.62
N TYR A 61 36.28 -7.69 134.80
CA TYR A 61 35.57 -8.46 133.78
C TYR A 61 34.29 -7.74 133.31
N PHE A 62 33.43 -7.28 134.23
CA PHE A 62 32.22 -6.54 133.88
C PHE A 62 32.50 -5.15 133.28
N GLN A 63 33.63 -4.52 133.61
CA GLN A 63 34.08 -3.31 132.93
C GLN A 63 34.47 -3.60 131.48
N LEU A 64 35.28 -4.64 131.25
CA LEU A 64 35.67 -5.07 129.91
C LEU A 64 34.46 -5.47 129.06
N GLU A 65 33.50 -6.23 129.60
CA GLU A 65 32.28 -6.59 128.89
C GLU A 65 31.40 -5.38 128.57
N ARG A 66 31.26 -4.43 129.51
CA ARG A 66 30.55 -3.17 129.26
C ARG A 66 31.22 -2.36 128.15
N ASP A 67 32.54 -2.27 128.16
CA ASP A 67 33.29 -1.53 127.14
C ASP A 67 33.22 -2.25 125.79
N LYS A 68 33.29 -3.59 125.74
CA LYS A 68 33.00 -4.37 124.53
C LYS A 68 31.61 -4.09 124.00
N ILE A 69 30.57 -4.16 124.82
CA ILE A 69 29.19 -3.87 124.40
C ILE A 69 29.08 -2.43 123.89
N ARG A 70 29.72 -1.45 124.55
CA ARG A 70 29.76 -0.06 124.08
C ARG A 70 30.45 0.08 122.72
N THR A 71 31.57 -0.62 122.50
CA THR A 71 32.25 -0.61 121.19
C THR A 71 31.39 -1.27 120.11
N PHE A 72 30.77 -2.42 120.38
CA PHE A 72 29.85 -3.06 119.44
C PHE A 72 28.64 -2.18 119.14
N TRP A 73 28.05 -1.55 120.15
CA TRP A 73 26.95 -0.61 119.95
C TRP A 73 27.39 0.62 119.13
N ALA A 74 28.58 1.16 119.38
CA ALA A 74 29.10 2.28 118.61
C ALA A 74 29.37 1.90 117.15
N ILE A 75 29.99 0.74 116.90
CA ILE A 75 30.27 0.20 115.56
C ILE A 75 28.97 -0.09 114.82
N THR A 76 28.03 -0.82 115.42
CA THR A 76 26.74 -1.14 114.78
C THR A 76 25.91 0.10 114.52
N ARG A 77 25.93 1.09 115.42
CA ARG A 77 25.29 2.38 115.18
C ARG A 77 25.94 3.12 114.01
N GLN A 78 27.27 3.13 113.93
CA GLN A 78 27.99 3.73 112.81
C GLN A 78 27.66 3.02 111.49
N GLN A 79 27.72 1.68 111.45
CA GLN A 79 27.35 0.87 110.28
C GLN A 79 25.90 1.10 109.84
N LEU A 80 24.98 1.27 110.79
CA LEU A 80 23.59 1.61 110.49
C LEU A 80 23.47 3.00 109.85
N GLU A 81 24.19 4.00 110.37
CA GLU A 81 24.19 5.34 109.80
C GLU A 81 24.87 5.38 108.42
N GLU A 82 25.95 4.62 108.22
CA GLU A 82 26.61 4.43 106.91
C GLU A 82 25.66 3.76 105.91
N ALA A 83 24.99 2.66 106.29
CA ALA A 83 24.02 1.98 105.43
C ALA A 83 22.82 2.87 105.07
N LYS A 84 22.32 3.68 106.02
CA LYS A 84 21.28 4.70 105.75
C LYS A 84 21.78 5.81 104.84
N ALA A 85 23.05 6.22 104.96
CA ALA A 85 23.64 7.20 104.06
C ALA A 85 23.80 6.63 102.64
N GLU A 86 24.27 5.38 102.51
CA GLU A 86 24.33 4.68 101.23
C GLU A 86 22.96 4.49 100.58
N LEU A 87 21.94 4.11 101.35
CA LEU A 87 20.58 3.97 100.85
C LEU A 87 20.09 5.29 100.26
N ARG A 88 20.22 6.39 100.99
CA ARG A 88 19.85 7.73 100.51
C ARG A 88 20.62 8.16 99.28
N ASN A 89 21.92 7.83 99.20
CA ASN A 89 22.73 8.11 98.01
C ASN A 89 22.27 7.28 96.81
N ARG A 90 21.91 6.01 97.02
CA ARG A 90 21.36 5.17 95.95
C ARG A 90 19.98 5.61 95.50
N GLU A 91 19.10 5.99 96.43
CA GLU A 91 17.78 6.57 96.14
C GLU A 91 17.93 7.84 95.30
N ARG A 92 18.82 8.76 95.71
CA ARG A 92 19.12 9.96 94.91
C ARG A 92 19.68 9.62 93.53
N ALA A 93 20.61 8.67 93.43
CA ALA A 93 21.16 8.26 92.14
C ALA A 93 20.08 7.63 91.23
N THR A 94 19.11 6.91 91.80
CA THR A 94 17.98 6.39 91.03
C THR A 94 17.01 7.48 90.60
N GLU A 95 16.78 8.49 91.43
CA GLU A 95 15.97 9.67 91.09
C GLU A 95 16.65 10.47 89.96
N GLU A 96 17.94 10.78 90.10
CA GLU A 96 18.74 11.48 89.08
C GLU A 96 18.71 10.73 87.73
N ALA A 97 18.90 9.40 87.75
CA ALA A 97 18.84 8.59 86.53
C ALA A 97 17.42 8.55 85.91
N GLN A 98 16.36 8.61 86.72
CA GLN A 98 14.99 8.71 86.24
C GLN A 98 14.74 10.08 85.59
N GLU A 99 15.16 11.16 86.23
CA GLU A 99 15.05 12.52 85.70
C GLU A 99 15.81 12.67 84.37
N GLU A 100 17.04 12.12 84.27
CA GLU A 100 17.81 12.10 83.03
C GLU A 100 17.09 11.33 81.92
N ASN A 101 16.53 10.16 82.24
CA ASN A 101 15.79 9.36 81.26
C ASN A 101 14.50 10.05 80.80
N GLU A 102 13.75 10.68 81.72
CA GLU A 102 12.57 11.47 81.37
C GLU A 102 12.91 12.66 80.48
N ALA A 103 14.01 13.37 80.78
CA ALA A 103 14.50 14.47 79.95
C ALA A 103 14.89 13.96 78.55
N LEU A 104 15.63 12.86 78.45
CA LEU A 104 15.97 12.22 77.17
C LEU A 104 14.71 11.83 76.39
N LEU A 105 13.73 11.20 77.05
CA LEU A 105 12.48 10.80 76.43
C LEU A 105 11.72 12.01 75.86
N GLU A 106 11.66 13.14 76.58
CA GLU A 106 11.04 14.36 76.06
C GLU A 106 11.80 14.97 74.88
N THR A 107 13.14 15.00 74.92
CA THR A 107 13.94 15.45 73.77
C THR A 107 13.73 14.56 72.55
N GLU A 108 13.71 13.24 72.71
CA GLU A 108 13.46 12.29 71.62
C GLU A 108 12.02 12.40 71.09
N LYS A 109 11.02 12.60 71.96
CA LYS A 109 9.65 12.89 71.53
C LYS A 109 9.58 14.16 70.67
N GLN A 110 10.30 15.22 71.06
CA GLN A 110 10.37 16.45 70.26
C GLN A 110 11.06 16.23 68.92
N LYS A 111 12.18 15.50 68.88
CA LYS A 111 12.87 15.13 67.63
C LYS A 111 11.95 14.33 66.70
N ILE A 112 11.21 13.35 67.22
CA ILE A 112 10.24 12.57 66.43
C ILE A 112 9.13 13.46 65.88
N LYS A 113 8.61 14.41 66.67
CA LYS A 113 7.59 15.37 66.20
C LYS A 113 8.13 16.24 65.07
N HIS A 114 9.34 16.76 65.21
CA HIS A 114 10.00 17.57 64.18
C HIS A 114 10.20 16.76 62.89
N LEU A 115 10.77 15.56 62.99
CA LEU A 115 10.99 14.68 61.84
C LEU A 115 9.68 14.34 61.12
N LYS A 116 8.59 14.07 61.86
CA LYS A 116 7.27 13.84 61.27
C LYS A 116 6.74 15.07 60.53
N TYR A 117 6.90 16.26 61.11
CA TYR A 117 6.47 17.50 60.48
C TYR A 117 7.29 17.78 59.21
N GLU A 118 8.62 17.62 59.26
CA GLU A 118 9.49 17.78 58.10
C GLU A 118 9.14 16.79 56.99
N GLN A 119 8.95 15.51 57.31
CA GLN A 119 8.53 14.50 56.34
C GLN A 119 7.17 14.85 55.73
N GLN A 120 6.21 15.31 56.52
CA GLN A 120 4.89 15.71 56.03
C GLN A 120 4.97 16.96 55.15
N ALA A 121 5.79 17.94 55.53
CA ALA A 121 6.05 19.15 54.74
C ALA A 121 6.75 18.83 53.42
N ALA A 122 7.79 17.98 53.44
CA ALA A 122 8.49 17.51 52.25
C ALA A 122 7.55 16.73 51.31
N ALA A 123 6.72 15.84 51.87
CA ALA A 123 5.72 15.11 51.09
C ALA A 123 4.65 16.04 50.48
N ALA A 124 4.25 17.10 51.19
CA ALA A 124 3.33 18.11 50.66
C ALA A 124 3.97 18.94 49.55
N ALA A 125 5.22 19.37 49.73
CA ALA A 125 5.98 20.10 48.72
C ALA A 125 6.15 19.26 47.44
N LEU A 126 6.58 18.00 47.57
CA LEU A 126 6.74 17.08 46.45
C LEU A 126 5.42 16.81 45.72
N ARG A 127 4.29 16.71 46.44
CA ARG A 127 2.96 16.60 45.80
C ARG A 127 2.59 17.87 45.02
N ALA A 128 2.90 19.05 45.57
CA ALA A 128 2.63 20.32 44.89
C ALA A 128 3.49 20.47 43.62
N GLU A 129 4.80 20.17 43.70
CA GLU A 129 5.72 20.17 42.56
C GLU A 129 5.26 19.21 41.47
N ASN A 130 4.91 17.97 41.83
CA ASN A 130 4.40 16.98 40.88
C ASN A 130 3.10 17.45 40.20
N LEU A 131 2.21 18.13 40.93
CA LEU A 131 0.97 18.66 40.38
C LEU A 131 1.24 19.79 39.37
N VAL A 132 2.19 20.67 39.67
CA VAL A 132 2.63 21.73 38.75
C VAL A 132 3.28 21.12 37.51
N ALA A 133 4.19 20.16 37.67
CA ALA A 133 4.83 19.46 36.56
C ALA A 133 3.82 18.74 35.66
N LEU A 134 2.83 18.06 36.26
CA LEU A 134 1.75 17.41 35.51
C LEU A 134 0.87 18.41 34.75
N LYS A 135 0.60 19.60 35.32
CA LYS A 135 -0.14 20.65 34.61
C LYS A 135 0.66 21.20 33.44
N ALA A 136 1.94 21.52 33.65
CA ALA A 136 2.82 22.00 32.59
C ALA A 136 2.91 20.99 31.43
N ALA A 137 3.13 19.71 31.75
CA ALA A 137 3.16 18.64 30.74
C ALA A 137 1.82 18.54 29.97
N LYS A 138 0.68 18.63 30.65
CA LYS A 138 -0.63 18.63 29.99
C LYS A 138 -0.84 19.83 29.07
N GLU A 139 -0.43 21.03 29.50
CA GLU A 139 -0.53 22.24 28.69
C GLU A 139 0.36 22.16 27.45
N ASP A 140 1.57 21.63 27.58
CA ASP A 140 2.48 21.46 26.45
C ASP A 140 1.99 20.40 25.47
N HIS A 141 1.46 19.28 25.96
CA HIS A 141 0.79 18.30 25.10
C HIS A 141 -0.41 18.92 24.36
N ALA A 142 -1.23 19.73 25.04
CA ALA A 142 -2.37 20.39 24.38
C ALA A 142 -1.93 21.38 23.29
N LYS A 143 -0.81 22.09 23.48
CA LYS A 143 -0.21 22.95 22.44
C LYS A 143 0.27 22.13 21.25
N GLN A 144 1.01 21.04 21.49
CA GLN A 144 1.48 20.14 20.44
C GLN A 144 0.32 19.53 19.65
N GLU A 145 -0.76 19.11 20.32
CA GLU A 145 -1.95 18.61 19.64
C GLU A 145 -2.59 19.68 18.74
N LEU A 146 -2.66 20.93 19.20
CA LEU A 146 -3.19 22.03 18.41
C LEU A 146 -2.32 22.35 17.19
N GLU A 147 -1.00 22.35 17.35
CA GLU A 147 -0.03 22.52 16.26
C GLU A 147 -0.19 21.42 15.21
N LEU A 148 -0.22 20.15 15.63
CA LEU A 148 -0.44 19.01 14.73
C LEU A 148 -1.79 19.08 14.00
N LEU A 149 -2.84 19.57 14.66
CA LEU A 149 -4.15 19.77 14.02
C LEU A 149 -4.10 20.89 12.97
N ASN A 150 -3.35 21.96 13.22
CA ASN A 150 -3.14 23.04 12.25
C ASN A 150 -2.31 22.55 11.06
N ASP A 151 -1.21 21.85 11.30
CA ASP A 151 -0.36 21.26 10.24
C ASP A 151 -1.17 20.30 9.37
N LYS A 152 -1.99 19.45 9.99
CA LYS A 152 -2.91 18.56 9.26
C LYS A 152 -3.89 19.33 8.38
N ARG A 153 -4.40 20.48 8.83
CA ARG A 153 -5.30 21.33 8.02
C ARG A 153 -4.54 21.99 6.87
N MET A 154 -3.34 22.51 7.12
CA MET A 154 -2.48 23.12 6.10
C MET A 154 -2.09 22.10 5.03
N LEU A 155 -1.60 20.92 5.40
CA LEU A 155 -1.26 19.84 4.46
C LEU A 155 -2.47 19.40 3.62
N ARG A 156 -3.67 19.36 4.20
CA ARG A 156 -4.91 19.09 3.44
C ARG A 156 -5.28 20.19 2.46
N GLN A 157 -4.97 21.45 2.79
CA GLN A 157 -5.17 22.56 1.88
C GLN A 157 -4.15 22.52 0.74
N GLU A 158 -2.86 22.37 1.05
CA GLU A 158 -1.79 22.25 0.05
C GLU A 158 -2.03 21.08 -0.91
N MET A 159 -2.48 19.93 -0.41
CA MET A 159 -2.81 18.77 -1.25
C MET A 159 -3.96 19.09 -2.22
N ARG A 160 -4.99 19.82 -1.75
CA ARG A 160 -6.11 20.26 -2.60
C ARG A 160 -5.65 21.26 -3.66
N GLU A 161 -4.81 22.23 -3.29
CA GLU A 161 -4.24 23.21 -4.21
C GLU A 161 -3.36 22.55 -5.27
N LYS A 162 -2.50 21.60 -4.88
CA LYS A 162 -1.68 20.81 -5.83
C LYS A 162 -2.54 19.96 -6.77
N MET A 163 -3.61 19.35 -6.27
CA MET A 163 -4.54 18.59 -7.12
C MET A 163 -5.27 19.50 -8.13
N LEU A 164 -5.71 20.67 -7.71
CA LEU A 164 -6.35 21.65 -8.61
C LEU A 164 -5.36 22.17 -9.66
N ALA A 165 -4.14 22.53 -9.25
CA ALA A 165 -3.10 22.98 -10.17
C ALA A 165 -2.76 21.91 -11.23
N ALA A 166 -2.58 20.65 -10.81
CA ALA A 166 -2.35 19.54 -11.73
C ALA A 166 -3.54 19.29 -12.67
N GLN A 167 -4.77 19.45 -12.19
CA GLN A 167 -5.96 19.34 -13.03
C GLN A 167 -6.01 20.47 -14.07
N ASP A 168 -5.66 21.69 -13.70
CA ASP A 168 -5.63 22.84 -14.60
C ASP A 168 -4.50 22.74 -15.63
N GLU A 169 -3.34 22.19 -15.26
CA GLU A 169 -2.26 21.84 -16.20
C GLU A 169 -2.72 20.78 -17.20
N LEU A 170 -3.40 19.72 -16.74
CA LEU A 170 -3.95 18.71 -17.63
C LEU A 170 -5.00 19.28 -18.59
N ARG A 171 -5.86 20.19 -18.13
CA ARG A 171 -6.83 20.88 -19.01
C ARG A 171 -6.11 21.73 -20.04
N ARG A 172 -5.09 22.50 -19.63
CA ARG A 172 -4.27 23.30 -20.56
C ARG A 172 -3.57 22.43 -21.61
N ALA A 173 -2.94 21.34 -21.20
CA ALA A 173 -2.30 20.40 -22.12
C ALA A 173 -3.30 19.79 -23.12
N LYS A 174 -4.51 19.44 -22.66
CA LYS A 174 -5.57 18.94 -23.55
C LYS A 174 -6.06 19.98 -24.56
N LEU A 175 -6.16 21.24 -24.16
CA LEU A 175 -6.54 22.33 -25.06
C LEU A 175 -5.47 22.56 -26.14
N ILE A 176 -4.20 22.65 -25.74
CA ILE A 176 -3.07 22.79 -26.68
C ILE A 176 -3.06 21.62 -27.67
N HIS A 177 -3.20 20.39 -27.17
CA HIS A 177 -3.22 19.22 -28.04
C HIS A 177 -4.43 19.21 -29.00
N ALA A 178 -5.60 19.68 -28.55
CA ALA A 178 -6.77 19.80 -29.41
C ALA A 178 -6.57 20.85 -30.52
N GLU A 179 -5.91 21.98 -30.20
CA GLU A 179 -5.54 23.00 -31.18
C GLU A 179 -4.52 22.46 -32.21
N GLU A 180 -3.49 21.74 -31.76
CA GLU A 180 -2.51 21.10 -32.65
C GLU A 180 -3.16 20.04 -33.56
N LEU A 181 -4.06 19.22 -33.00
CA LEU A 181 -4.85 18.25 -33.78
C LEU A 181 -5.74 18.95 -34.81
N SER A 182 -6.35 20.09 -34.46
CA SER A 182 -7.15 20.87 -35.41
C SER A 182 -6.29 21.43 -36.54
N LYS A 183 -5.14 22.02 -36.21
CA LYS A 183 -4.20 22.57 -37.22
C LYS A 183 -3.71 21.47 -38.17
N THR A 184 -3.29 20.33 -37.63
CA THR A 184 -2.83 19.21 -38.47
C THR A 184 -3.94 18.66 -39.35
N ARG A 185 -5.18 18.57 -38.86
CA ARG A 185 -6.34 18.19 -39.70
C ARG A 185 -6.58 19.18 -40.82
N GLU A 186 -6.57 20.47 -40.52
CA GLU A 186 -6.76 21.53 -41.53
C GLU A 186 -5.65 21.47 -42.59
N GLU A 187 -4.39 21.26 -42.19
CA GLU A 187 -3.29 21.04 -43.14
C GLU A 187 -3.49 19.81 -44.03
N PHE A 188 -4.01 18.70 -43.49
CA PHE A 188 -4.30 17.50 -44.26
C PHE A 188 -5.48 17.69 -45.23
N GLU A 189 -6.55 18.35 -44.78
CA GLU A 189 -7.70 18.68 -45.61
C GLU A 189 -7.30 19.60 -46.76
N GLU A 190 -6.47 20.62 -46.51
CA GLU A 190 -5.97 21.52 -47.55
C GLU A 190 -5.07 20.78 -48.56
N ARG A 191 -4.18 19.91 -48.08
CA ARG A 191 -3.36 19.05 -48.97
C ARG A 191 -4.21 18.11 -49.81
N ALA A 192 -5.25 17.50 -49.23
CA ALA A 192 -6.17 16.64 -49.96
C ALA A 192 -6.90 17.42 -51.05
N ARG A 193 -7.43 18.60 -50.71
CA ARG A 193 -8.11 19.51 -51.65
C ARG A 193 -7.22 19.91 -52.81
N GLN A 194 -5.96 20.25 -52.53
CA GLN A 194 -4.99 20.59 -53.59
C GLN A 194 -4.67 19.41 -54.51
N ILE A 195 -4.65 18.18 -53.99
CA ILE A 195 -4.45 16.97 -54.81
C ILE A 195 -5.67 16.71 -55.69
N GLU A 196 -6.87 16.81 -55.13
CA GLU A 196 -8.14 16.66 -55.85
C GLU A 196 -8.25 17.69 -56.99
N GLU A 197 -8.01 18.97 -56.69
CA GLU A 197 -8.06 20.03 -57.70
C GLU A 197 -7.05 19.81 -58.83
N LYS A 198 -5.83 19.36 -58.51
CA LYS A 198 -4.82 19.02 -59.52
C LYS A 198 -5.23 17.82 -60.37
N ALA A 199 -5.85 16.80 -59.77
CA ALA A 199 -6.32 15.62 -60.50
C ALA A 199 -7.49 15.98 -61.42
N GLU A 200 -8.43 16.80 -60.95
CA GLU A 200 -9.57 17.26 -61.73
C GLU A 200 -9.16 18.14 -62.91
N LYS A 201 -8.20 19.07 -62.71
CA LYS A 201 -7.61 19.85 -63.80
C LYS A 201 -7.01 18.96 -64.88
N LYS A 202 -6.18 17.97 -64.51
CA LYS A 202 -5.60 17.01 -65.46
C LYS A 202 -6.66 16.19 -66.18
N LEU A 203 -7.71 15.76 -65.48
CA LEU A 203 -8.82 15.03 -66.09
C LEU A 203 -9.55 15.91 -67.12
N GLN A 204 -9.74 17.18 -66.82
CA GLN A 204 -10.40 18.11 -67.72
C GLN A 204 -9.55 18.46 -68.95
N GLU A 205 -8.25 18.68 -68.76
CA GLU A 205 -7.28 18.89 -69.85
C GLU A 205 -7.24 17.68 -70.79
N THR A 206 -7.07 16.47 -70.25
CA THR A 206 -7.06 15.23 -71.06
C THR A 206 -8.37 15.00 -71.79
N LYS A 207 -9.52 15.30 -71.17
CA LYS A 207 -10.82 15.24 -71.83
C LYS A 207 -10.92 16.24 -72.99
N GLN A 208 -10.44 17.47 -72.82
CA GLN A 208 -10.40 18.47 -73.88
C GLN A 208 -9.50 18.03 -75.03
N GLU A 209 -8.28 17.56 -74.74
CA GLU A 209 -7.35 17.03 -75.75
C GLU A 209 -7.95 15.88 -76.55
N LEU A 210 -8.57 14.91 -75.89
CA LEU A 210 -9.23 13.78 -76.55
C LEU A 210 -10.41 14.24 -77.41
N THR A 211 -11.18 15.22 -76.93
CA THR A 211 -12.31 15.78 -77.69
C THR A 211 -11.81 16.48 -78.96
N VAL A 212 -10.72 17.23 -78.87
CA VAL A 212 -10.08 17.89 -80.03
C VAL A 212 -9.56 16.84 -81.01
N LYS A 213 -8.82 15.82 -80.54
CA LYS A 213 -8.32 14.72 -81.37
C LYS A 213 -9.44 14.00 -82.10
N HIS A 214 -10.51 13.65 -81.39
CA HIS A 214 -11.67 12.99 -82.01
C HIS A 214 -12.34 13.89 -83.07
N ARG A 215 -12.45 15.20 -82.80
CA ARG A 215 -13.01 16.15 -83.77
C ARG A 215 -12.11 16.31 -85.01
N THR A 216 -10.79 16.32 -84.85
CA THR A 216 -9.86 16.37 -85.98
C THR A 216 -9.91 15.09 -86.80
N GLU A 217 -9.92 13.92 -86.15
CA GLU A 217 -10.05 12.62 -86.84
C GLU A 217 -11.36 12.51 -87.63
N LEU A 218 -12.48 12.98 -87.05
CA LEU A 218 -13.76 13.07 -87.76
C LEU A 218 -13.68 13.98 -88.99
N ALA A 219 -13.11 15.18 -88.84
CA ALA A 219 -12.96 16.12 -89.94
C ALA A 219 -12.08 15.55 -91.08
N GLU A 220 -10.98 14.87 -90.74
CA GLU A 220 -10.13 14.19 -91.73
C GLU A 220 -10.86 13.06 -92.46
N VAL A 221 -11.70 12.29 -91.74
CA VAL A 221 -12.54 11.25 -92.35
C VAL A 221 -13.57 11.87 -93.29
N GLU A 222 -14.24 12.93 -92.84
CA GLU A 222 -15.22 13.67 -93.65
C GLU A 222 -14.59 14.24 -94.91
N GLU A 223 -13.42 14.87 -94.82
CA GLU A 223 -12.70 15.41 -95.97
C GLU A 223 -12.32 14.30 -96.97
N ARG A 224 -11.78 13.17 -96.47
CA ARG A 224 -11.47 12.01 -97.31
C ARG A 224 -12.71 11.46 -98.02
N LYS A 225 -13.84 11.37 -97.31
CA LYS A 225 -15.10 10.89 -97.88
C LYS A 225 -15.69 11.86 -98.89
N ASN A 226 -15.65 13.16 -98.59
CA ASN A 226 -16.10 14.20 -99.52
C ASN A 226 -15.25 14.21 -100.80
N LYS A 227 -13.93 14.07 -100.67
CA LYS A 227 -13.05 13.92 -101.84
C LYS A 227 -13.43 12.70 -102.68
N GLN A 228 -13.65 11.54 -102.06
CA GLN A 228 -14.08 10.34 -102.75
C GLN A 228 -15.43 10.53 -103.47
N ILE A 229 -16.38 11.24 -102.84
CA ILE A 229 -17.67 11.60 -103.46
C ILE A 229 -17.45 12.51 -104.68
N SER A 230 -16.62 13.55 -104.55
CA SER A 230 -16.31 14.45 -105.67
C SER A 230 -15.65 13.72 -106.84
N GLU A 231 -14.69 12.82 -106.56
CA GLU A 231 -14.05 11.98 -107.58
C GLU A 231 -15.06 11.06 -108.27
N LEU A 232 -15.98 10.47 -107.51
CA LEU A 232 -17.04 9.61 -108.04
C LEU A 232 -18.03 10.39 -108.92
N ILE A 233 -18.42 11.60 -108.50
CA ILE A 233 -19.26 12.50 -109.31
C ILE A 233 -18.55 12.84 -110.62
N ALA A 234 -17.28 13.28 -110.57
CA ALA A 234 -16.51 13.61 -111.76
C ALA A 234 -16.34 12.41 -112.70
N HIS A 235 -16.15 11.20 -112.14
CA HIS A 235 -16.11 9.97 -112.94
C HIS A 235 -17.47 9.68 -113.61
N HIS A 236 -18.58 9.82 -112.87
CA HIS A 236 -19.92 9.64 -113.43
C HIS A 236 -20.25 10.69 -114.50
N GLU A 237 -19.88 11.95 -114.32
CA GLU A 237 -20.04 13.01 -115.32
C GLU A 237 -19.26 12.69 -116.59
N ARG A 238 -18.01 12.21 -116.46
CA ARG A 238 -17.19 11.78 -117.59
C ARG A 238 -17.83 10.59 -118.31
N ALA A 239 -18.21 9.55 -117.57
CA ALA A 239 -18.88 8.38 -118.15
C ALA A 239 -20.21 8.75 -118.83
N PHE A 240 -20.97 9.69 -118.27
CA PHE A 240 -22.20 10.21 -118.86
C PHE A 240 -21.92 11.02 -120.13
N ALA A 241 -20.87 11.84 -120.14
CA ALA A 241 -20.44 12.57 -121.33
C ALA A 241 -19.96 11.61 -122.43
N ASP A 242 -19.18 10.58 -122.08
CA ASP A 242 -18.74 9.53 -123.01
C ASP A 242 -19.95 8.76 -123.57
N LEU A 243 -20.94 8.42 -122.74
CA LEU A 243 -22.18 7.79 -123.17
C LEU A 243 -22.99 8.71 -124.10
N LYS A 244 -23.08 10.00 -123.78
CA LYS A 244 -23.76 11.00 -124.61
C LYS A 244 -23.04 11.16 -125.95
N ASN A 245 -21.72 11.18 -125.96
CA ASN A 245 -20.91 11.21 -127.19
C ASN A 245 -21.11 9.93 -127.99
N TYR A 246 -21.06 8.76 -127.36
CA TYR A 246 -21.34 7.48 -128.01
C TYR A 246 -22.73 7.42 -128.64
N TYR A 247 -23.77 7.86 -127.94
CA TYR A 247 -25.11 7.95 -128.52
C TYR A 247 -25.20 9.03 -129.58
N ASN A 248 -24.56 10.20 -129.43
CA ASN A 248 -24.51 11.22 -130.47
C ASN A 248 -23.80 10.72 -131.73
N ASP A 249 -22.72 9.95 -131.59
CA ASP A 249 -21.97 9.32 -132.67
C ASP A 249 -22.82 8.24 -133.34
N ILE A 250 -23.52 7.42 -132.57
CA ILE A 250 -24.55 6.50 -133.11
C ILE A 250 -25.64 7.30 -133.80
N THR A 251 -26.09 8.43 -133.26
CA THR A 251 -27.17 9.23 -133.86
C THR A 251 -26.70 9.89 -135.15
N LEU A 252 -25.46 10.38 -135.20
CA LEU A 252 -24.81 10.94 -136.39
C LEU A 252 -24.54 9.86 -137.43
N ASN A 253 -24.06 8.69 -137.02
CA ASN A 253 -23.87 7.54 -137.89
C ASN A 253 -25.22 7.03 -138.39
N ASN A 254 -26.24 6.96 -137.53
CA ASN A 254 -27.61 6.64 -137.91
C ASN A 254 -28.22 7.73 -138.79
N LEU A 255 -27.91 9.01 -138.62
CA LEU A 255 -28.32 10.10 -139.50
C LEU A 255 -27.62 10.01 -140.86
N GLY A 256 -26.33 9.66 -140.88
CA GLY A 256 -25.56 9.39 -142.08
C GLY A 256 -26.07 8.15 -142.80
N LEU A 257 -26.37 7.08 -142.06
CA LEU A 257 -27.01 5.87 -142.55
C LEU A 257 -28.44 6.17 -143.00
N ILE A 258 -29.22 6.98 -142.29
CA ILE A 258 -30.56 7.42 -142.71
C ILE A 258 -30.46 8.29 -143.95
N SER A 259 -29.43 9.11 -144.11
CA SER A 259 -29.20 9.90 -145.33
C SER A 259 -28.84 9.00 -146.51
N SER A 260 -27.93 8.03 -146.28
CA SER A 260 -27.58 6.97 -147.24
C SER A 260 -28.77 6.10 -147.58
N VAL A 261 -29.56 5.70 -146.58
CA VAL A 261 -30.77 4.89 -146.72
C VAL A 261 -31.87 5.73 -147.34
N LYS A 262 -31.95 7.06 -147.12
CA LYS A 262 -32.88 7.95 -147.81
C LYS A 262 -32.53 8.08 -149.28
N GLN A 263 -31.25 8.18 -149.62
CA GLN A 263 -30.77 8.14 -151.00
C GLN A 263 -31.10 6.78 -151.63
N GLN A 264 -30.81 5.68 -150.92
CA GLN A 264 -31.23 4.35 -151.32
C GLN A 264 -32.74 4.15 -151.28
N MET A 265 -33.51 4.93 -150.50
CA MET A 265 -34.98 4.91 -150.38
C MET A 265 -35.60 5.80 -151.44
N GLU A 266 -34.91 6.76 -152.02
CA GLU A 266 -35.34 7.40 -153.27
C GLU A 266 -35.22 6.39 -154.43
N GLU A 267 -34.15 5.57 -154.40
CA GLU A 267 -33.97 4.41 -155.29
C GLU A 267 -34.93 3.25 -154.96
N MET A 268 -35.21 3.00 -153.68
CA MET A 268 -36.11 1.93 -153.19
C MET A 268 -37.56 2.39 -153.07
N GLN A 269 -37.94 3.67 -153.13
CA GLN A 269 -39.34 4.11 -153.18
C GLN A 269 -39.94 3.70 -154.53
N GLN A 270 -39.11 3.63 -155.58
CA GLN A 270 -39.42 2.94 -156.83
C GLN A 270 -39.59 1.41 -156.67
N ALA A 271 -39.03 0.81 -155.61
CA ALA A 271 -39.16 -0.61 -155.27
C ALA A 271 -40.20 -0.92 -154.17
N LYS A 272 -40.54 0.05 -153.31
CA LYS A 272 -41.38 -0.04 -152.11
C LYS A 272 -42.86 0.03 -152.42
N GLU A 273 -43.26 0.66 -153.54
CA GLU A 273 -44.60 0.45 -154.12
C GLU A 273 -44.93 -1.04 -154.30
N ARG A 274 -43.92 -1.92 -154.35
CA ARG A 274 -44.09 -3.38 -154.47
C ARG A 274 -44.07 -4.15 -153.15
N ALA A 275 -43.57 -3.57 -152.05
CA ALA A 275 -43.32 -4.32 -150.81
C ALA A 275 -44.16 -3.89 -149.60
N GLU A 276 -44.89 -2.76 -149.69
CA GLU A 276 -45.71 -2.22 -148.59
C GLU A 276 -47.00 -2.99 -148.28
N LYS A 277 -47.18 -4.19 -148.87
CA LYS A 277 -48.39 -5.00 -148.71
C LYS A 277 -48.32 -6.07 -147.61
N ILE A 278 -47.16 -6.32 -146.97
CA ILE A 278 -46.99 -7.56 -146.18
C ILE A 278 -46.70 -7.38 -144.67
N ALA A 279 -46.20 -6.23 -144.20
CA ALA A 279 -45.63 -6.19 -142.84
C ALA A 279 -46.44 -5.34 -141.83
N LYS A 280 -47.77 -5.51 -141.78
CA LYS A 280 -48.61 -4.90 -140.74
C LYS A 280 -49.07 -5.83 -139.61
N ASP A 281 -48.76 -7.12 -139.68
CA ASP A 281 -49.36 -8.12 -138.77
C ASP A 281 -48.49 -8.53 -137.55
N ALA A 282 -47.28 -7.99 -137.37
CA ALA A 282 -46.37 -8.41 -136.30
C ALA A 282 -46.40 -7.51 -135.04
N ILE A 283 -47.52 -6.85 -134.73
CA ILE A 283 -47.67 -5.97 -133.54
C ILE A 283 -48.53 -6.61 -132.42
N ALA A 284 -48.84 -7.91 -132.51
CA ALA A 284 -49.76 -8.57 -131.59
C ALA A 284 -49.12 -9.46 -130.49
N GLU A 285 -47.80 -9.57 -130.38
CA GLU A 285 -47.17 -10.59 -129.50
C GLU A 285 -46.57 -10.08 -128.16
N ALA A 286 -46.56 -8.77 -127.90
CA ALA A 286 -45.91 -8.21 -126.71
C ALA A 286 -46.88 -7.94 -125.53
N LYS A 287 -47.76 -8.89 -125.19
CA LYS A 287 -48.78 -8.69 -124.13
C LYS A 287 -48.92 -9.77 -123.04
N SER A 288 -48.02 -10.76 -122.91
CA SER A 288 -48.16 -11.85 -121.90
C SER A 288 -47.11 -11.92 -120.77
N LEU A 289 -46.17 -10.97 -120.66
CA LEU A 289 -45.06 -11.07 -119.67
C LEU A 289 -45.23 -10.21 -118.39
N ARG A 290 -46.39 -9.58 -118.17
CA ARG A 290 -46.55 -8.58 -117.09
C ARG A 290 -46.92 -9.17 -115.72
N GLU A 291 -47.52 -10.36 -115.67
CA GLU A 291 -48.02 -10.97 -114.43
C GLU A 291 -46.98 -11.76 -113.60
N PRO A 292 -45.99 -12.48 -114.19
CA PRO A 292 -44.96 -13.19 -113.40
C PRO A 292 -43.98 -12.26 -112.66
N LEU A 293 -43.84 -11.01 -113.11
CA LEU A 293 -42.91 -10.02 -112.57
C LEU A 293 -43.41 -9.40 -111.26
N GLU A 294 -44.73 -9.28 -111.05
CA GLU A 294 -45.29 -8.68 -109.83
C GLU A 294 -45.27 -9.65 -108.63
N ALA A 295 -45.46 -10.95 -108.86
CA ALA A 295 -45.39 -11.97 -107.80
C ALA A 295 -43.98 -12.11 -107.21
N THR A 296 -42.94 -12.12 -108.06
CA THR A 296 -41.54 -12.25 -107.62
C THR A 296 -41.02 -11.01 -106.86
N ILE A 297 -41.58 -9.83 -107.12
CA ILE A 297 -41.26 -8.59 -106.40
C ILE A 297 -41.86 -8.60 -104.98
N LEU A 298 -43.06 -9.16 -104.80
CA LEU A 298 -43.70 -9.30 -103.50
C LEU A 298 -42.95 -10.28 -102.60
N ASP A 299 -42.56 -11.44 -103.13
CA ASP A 299 -41.78 -12.44 -102.38
C ASP A 299 -40.40 -11.91 -101.96
N ASN A 300 -39.75 -11.11 -102.83
CA ASN A 300 -38.47 -10.49 -102.50
C ASN A 300 -38.58 -9.46 -101.36
N LYS A 301 -39.70 -8.74 -101.27
CA LYS A 301 -39.96 -7.78 -100.17
C LYS A 301 -40.17 -8.49 -98.84
N GLU A 302 -40.92 -9.59 -98.82
CA GLU A 302 -41.16 -10.35 -97.58
C GLU A 302 -39.88 -11.04 -97.08
N LEU A 303 -39.08 -11.62 -97.98
CA LEU A 303 -37.77 -12.20 -97.62
C LEU A 303 -36.79 -11.16 -97.06
N LYS A 304 -36.78 -9.93 -97.60
CA LYS A 304 -35.97 -8.82 -97.05
C LYS A 304 -36.43 -8.40 -95.65
N ARG A 305 -37.74 -8.40 -95.39
CA ARG A 305 -38.30 -8.10 -94.07
C ARG A 305 -37.88 -9.15 -93.03
N GLN A 306 -37.93 -10.42 -93.41
CA GLN A 306 -37.52 -11.54 -92.55
C GLN A 306 -36.01 -11.51 -92.24
N MET A 307 -35.17 -11.23 -93.24
CA MET A 307 -33.73 -11.02 -93.05
C MET A 307 -33.43 -9.88 -92.06
N SER A 308 -34.10 -8.74 -92.20
CA SER A 308 -33.91 -7.60 -91.28
C SER A 308 -34.31 -7.93 -89.83
N ASN A 309 -35.36 -8.72 -89.63
CA ASN A 309 -35.77 -9.14 -88.29
C ASN A 309 -34.74 -10.12 -87.69
N TYR A 310 -34.25 -11.06 -88.49
CA TYR A 310 -33.22 -12.01 -88.06
C TYR A 310 -31.92 -11.31 -87.65
N ASP A 311 -31.46 -10.32 -88.42
CA ASP A 311 -30.26 -9.54 -88.08
C ASP A 311 -30.42 -8.75 -86.78
N ARG A 312 -31.61 -8.18 -86.54
CA ARG A 312 -31.94 -7.48 -85.30
C ARG A 312 -31.95 -8.43 -84.11
N ASP A 313 -32.56 -9.60 -84.24
CA ASP A 313 -32.63 -10.59 -83.17
C ASP A 313 -31.24 -11.18 -82.87
N LYS A 314 -30.40 -11.39 -83.88
CA LYS A 314 -29.01 -11.81 -83.73
C LYS A 314 -28.17 -10.77 -82.98
N ALA A 315 -28.35 -9.48 -83.28
CA ALA A 315 -27.68 -8.39 -82.56
C ALA A 315 -28.15 -8.29 -81.10
N ALA A 316 -29.45 -8.43 -80.86
CA ALA A 316 -30.01 -8.44 -79.51
C ALA A 316 -29.51 -9.63 -78.67
N LEU A 317 -29.41 -10.81 -79.29
CA LEU A 317 -28.85 -12.01 -78.66
C LEU A 317 -27.39 -11.79 -78.27
N ALA A 318 -26.55 -11.30 -79.19
CA ALA A 318 -25.15 -10.99 -78.89
C ALA A 318 -24.98 -9.98 -77.74
N ALA A 319 -25.81 -8.93 -77.69
CA ALA A 319 -25.79 -7.97 -76.58
C ALA A 319 -26.17 -8.63 -75.24
N LYS A 320 -27.18 -9.49 -75.24
CA LYS A 320 -27.62 -10.21 -74.04
C LYS A 320 -26.62 -11.26 -73.58
N THR A 321 -25.97 -11.99 -74.48
CA THR A 321 -24.89 -12.93 -74.14
C THR A 321 -23.69 -12.19 -73.51
N LYS A 322 -23.33 -11.02 -74.02
CA LYS A 322 -22.26 -10.19 -73.42
C LYS A 322 -22.65 -9.68 -72.02
N GLN A 323 -23.91 -9.27 -71.85
CA GLN A 323 -24.44 -8.84 -70.56
C GLN A 323 -24.45 -9.99 -69.54
N LEU A 324 -24.86 -11.19 -69.96
CA LEU A 324 -24.83 -12.41 -69.15
C LEU A 324 -23.40 -12.72 -68.68
N GLY A 325 -22.42 -12.74 -69.60
CA GLY A 325 -21.03 -13.00 -69.24
C GLY A 325 -20.41 -11.95 -68.31
N SER A 326 -20.90 -10.71 -68.32
CA SER A 326 -20.49 -9.69 -67.33
C SER A 326 -21.12 -9.92 -65.96
N LEU A 327 -22.38 -10.34 -65.91
CA LEU A 327 -23.09 -10.67 -64.68
C LEU A 327 -22.54 -11.93 -64.01
N GLU A 328 -22.18 -12.95 -64.79
CA GLU A 328 -21.53 -14.17 -64.27
C GLU A 328 -20.21 -13.86 -63.58
N LYS A 329 -19.36 -13.02 -64.21
CA LYS A 329 -18.10 -12.58 -63.59
C LYS A 329 -18.32 -11.79 -62.30
N GLN A 330 -19.32 -10.91 -62.26
CA GLN A 330 -19.67 -10.18 -61.04
C GLN A 330 -20.19 -11.11 -59.95
N PHE A 331 -20.99 -12.11 -60.33
CA PHE A 331 -21.51 -13.12 -59.41
C PHE A 331 -20.38 -13.94 -58.79
N ASP A 332 -19.39 -14.37 -59.58
CA ASP A 332 -18.23 -15.11 -59.08
C ASP A 332 -17.41 -14.28 -58.08
N VAL A 333 -17.21 -12.98 -58.36
CA VAL A 333 -16.54 -12.06 -57.42
C VAL A 333 -17.33 -11.91 -56.13
N LEU A 334 -18.63 -11.65 -56.20
CA LEU A 334 -19.49 -11.51 -55.02
C LEU A 334 -19.52 -12.81 -54.19
N LYS A 335 -19.52 -13.96 -54.85
CA LYS A 335 -19.49 -15.27 -54.18
C LYS A 335 -18.19 -15.45 -53.41
N TRP A 336 -17.05 -15.11 -54.01
CA TRP A 336 -15.76 -15.17 -53.32
C TRP A 336 -15.68 -14.19 -52.15
N GLU A 337 -16.16 -12.95 -52.34
CA GLU A 337 -16.22 -11.95 -51.26
C GLU A 337 -17.09 -12.44 -50.09
N TYR A 338 -18.24 -13.04 -50.40
CA TYR A 338 -19.12 -13.64 -49.40
C TYR A 338 -18.42 -14.77 -48.62
N GLU A 339 -17.75 -15.70 -49.30
CA GLU A 339 -17.01 -16.79 -48.65
C GLU A 339 -15.90 -16.25 -47.73
N VAL A 340 -15.15 -15.23 -48.17
CA VAL A 340 -14.12 -14.58 -47.34
C VAL A 340 -14.74 -13.90 -46.12
N LEU A 341 -15.86 -13.19 -46.30
CA LEU A 341 -16.54 -12.50 -45.22
C LEU A 341 -17.12 -13.48 -44.19
N GLN A 342 -17.66 -14.61 -44.66
CA GLN A 342 -18.19 -15.68 -43.83
C GLN A 342 -17.10 -16.29 -42.94
N VAL A 343 -15.93 -16.62 -43.52
CA VAL A 343 -14.79 -17.14 -42.75
C VAL A 343 -14.32 -16.14 -41.69
N ARG A 344 -14.27 -14.84 -42.02
CA ARG A 344 -13.93 -13.79 -41.05
C ARG A 344 -14.96 -13.68 -39.94
N PHE A 345 -16.25 -13.78 -40.28
CA PHE A 345 -17.34 -13.74 -39.31
C PHE A 345 -17.27 -14.92 -38.34
N ASP A 346 -17.09 -16.14 -38.84
CA ASP A 346 -16.97 -17.35 -38.02
C ASP A 346 -15.78 -17.25 -37.04
N ARG A 347 -14.65 -16.71 -37.51
CA ARG A 347 -13.48 -16.44 -36.65
C ARG A 347 -13.81 -15.43 -35.54
N MET A 348 -14.42 -14.29 -35.88
CA MET A 348 -14.79 -13.29 -34.87
C MET A 348 -15.81 -13.84 -33.87
N GLN A 349 -16.73 -14.68 -34.32
CA GLN A 349 -17.70 -15.34 -33.45
C GLN A 349 -17.00 -16.29 -32.47
N ALA A 350 -16.04 -17.09 -32.94
CA ALA A 350 -15.23 -17.97 -32.11
C ALA A 350 -14.41 -17.19 -31.07
N GLU A 351 -13.75 -16.10 -31.48
CA GLU A 351 -12.98 -15.23 -30.58
C GLU A 351 -13.88 -14.59 -29.50
N ARG A 352 -15.10 -14.15 -29.87
CA ARG A 352 -16.09 -13.64 -28.93
C ARG A 352 -16.55 -14.69 -27.93
N ASP A 353 -16.82 -15.91 -28.40
CA ASP A 353 -17.29 -17.01 -27.56
C ASP A 353 -16.20 -17.48 -26.59
N GLU A 354 -14.96 -17.55 -27.05
CA GLU A 354 -13.80 -17.82 -26.20
C GLU A 354 -13.62 -16.74 -25.13
N LEU A 355 -13.71 -15.46 -25.49
CA LEU A 355 -13.59 -14.36 -24.53
C LEU A 355 -14.69 -14.42 -23.47
N LYS A 356 -15.93 -14.71 -23.88
CA LYS A 356 -17.07 -14.90 -22.97
C LYS A 356 -16.83 -16.07 -22.02
N ALA A 357 -16.33 -17.19 -22.52
CA ALA A 357 -16.00 -18.35 -21.69
C ALA A 357 -14.88 -18.05 -20.68
N ARG A 358 -13.81 -17.37 -21.11
CA ARG A 358 -12.71 -16.93 -20.23
C ARG A 358 -13.20 -15.97 -19.15
N PHE A 359 -14.06 -15.02 -19.52
CA PHE A 359 -14.66 -14.08 -18.55
C PHE A 359 -15.51 -14.82 -17.52
N SER A 360 -16.41 -15.71 -17.94
CA SER A 360 -17.23 -16.51 -17.02
C SER A 360 -16.37 -17.37 -16.08
N LYS A 361 -15.30 -17.98 -16.60
CA LYS A 361 -14.35 -18.76 -15.78
C LYS A 361 -13.64 -17.89 -14.75
N ALA A 362 -13.13 -16.72 -15.15
CA ALA A 362 -12.45 -15.79 -14.25
C ALA A 362 -13.39 -15.29 -13.14
N VAL A 363 -14.65 -14.97 -13.46
CA VAL A 363 -15.67 -14.56 -12.48
C VAL A 363 -15.92 -15.68 -11.46
N LEU A 364 -16.10 -16.93 -11.92
CA LEU A 364 -16.30 -18.08 -11.03
C LEU A 364 -15.08 -18.34 -10.13
N GLU A 365 -13.86 -18.25 -10.67
CA GLU A 365 -12.63 -18.40 -9.87
C GLU A 365 -12.51 -17.32 -8.79
N VAL A 366 -12.82 -16.07 -9.11
CA VAL A 366 -12.83 -14.98 -8.12
C VAL A 366 -13.91 -15.23 -7.06
N GLN A 367 -15.12 -15.64 -7.47
CA GLN A 367 -16.19 -15.96 -6.54
C GLN A 367 -15.83 -17.14 -5.62
N GLN A 368 -15.19 -18.18 -6.14
CA GLN A 368 -14.69 -19.32 -5.36
C GLN A 368 -13.60 -18.90 -4.37
N ARG A 369 -12.64 -18.06 -4.79
CA ARG A 369 -11.59 -17.55 -3.89
C ARG A 369 -12.18 -16.69 -2.76
N VAL A 370 -13.12 -15.82 -3.09
CA VAL A 370 -13.79 -14.97 -2.09
C VAL A 370 -14.61 -15.82 -1.13
N SER A 371 -15.42 -16.75 -1.62
CA SER A 371 -16.22 -17.64 -0.76
C SER A 371 -15.36 -18.52 0.16
N LEU A 372 -14.25 -19.08 -0.34
CA LEU A 372 -13.28 -19.80 0.49
C LEU A 372 -12.65 -18.89 1.56
N LYS A 373 -12.25 -17.67 1.19
CA LYS A 373 -11.69 -16.70 2.14
C LYS A 373 -12.72 -16.34 3.22
N THR A 374 -13.98 -16.10 2.84
CA THR A 374 -15.06 -15.80 3.78
C THR A 374 -15.30 -16.97 4.73
N ALA A 375 -15.42 -18.20 4.22
CA ALA A 375 -15.60 -19.39 5.06
C ALA A 375 -14.42 -19.60 6.04
N LEU A 376 -13.19 -19.31 5.60
CA LEU A 376 -12.00 -19.38 6.45
C LEU A 376 -11.99 -18.27 7.52
N MET A 377 -12.47 -17.08 7.20
CA MET A 377 -12.62 -16.00 8.18
C MET A 377 -13.74 -16.31 9.19
N GLU A 378 -14.87 -16.86 8.74
CA GLU A 378 -15.96 -17.30 9.61
C GLU A 378 -15.54 -18.41 10.57
N THR A 379 -14.76 -19.39 10.10
CA THR A 379 -14.22 -20.45 10.97
C THR A 379 -13.19 -19.91 11.96
N LYS A 380 -12.31 -18.99 11.54
CA LYS A 380 -11.39 -18.29 12.46
C LYS A 380 -12.14 -17.45 13.49
N LEU A 381 -13.17 -16.72 13.08
CA LEU A 381 -14.05 -15.97 13.98
C LEU A 381 -14.72 -16.90 14.98
N LYS A 382 -15.31 -18.01 14.53
CA LYS A 382 -15.89 -19.01 15.44
C LYS A 382 -14.86 -19.57 16.42
N ILE A 383 -13.64 -19.89 15.98
CA ILE A 383 -12.58 -20.37 16.87
C ILE A 383 -12.19 -19.30 17.90
N LEU A 384 -12.12 -18.04 17.48
CA LEU A 384 -11.84 -16.91 18.37
C LEU A 384 -13.00 -16.62 19.32
N GLU A 385 -14.25 -16.78 18.90
CA GLU A 385 -15.45 -16.66 19.75
C GLU A 385 -15.58 -17.82 20.74
N THR A 386 -15.20 -19.05 20.36
CA THR A 386 -15.19 -20.21 21.27
C THR A 386 -14.03 -20.20 22.27
N ARG A 387 -13.01 -19.38 22.03
CA ARG A 387 -11.94 -19.12 22.98
C ARG A 387 -12.35 -17.90 23.81
N ASP A 388 -12.93 -18.13 24.99
CA ASP A 388 -13.12 -17.10 26.03
C ASP A 388 -11.76 -16.57 26.53
N LEU A 389 -11.02 -15.88 25.66
CA LEU A 389 -9.77 -15.22 25.99
C LEU A 389 -10.08 -13.72 26.07
N GLY A 390 -9.81 -13.13 27.23
CA GLY A 390 -10.04 -11.71 27.45
C GLY A 390 -9.18 -10.86 26.50
N PRO A 391 -9.57 -9.61 26.19
CA PRO A 391 -8.81 -8.71 25.30
C PRO A 391 -7.32 -8.57 25.67
N LYS A 392 -6.98 -8.72 26.96
CA LYS A 392 -5.60 -8.67 27.46
C LYS A 392 -4.80 -9.93 27.14
N GLU A 393 -5.40 -11.11 27.27
CA GLU A 393 -4.72 -12.39 26.99
C GLU A 393 -4.43 -12.53 25.49
N ILE A 394 -5.34 -12.03 24.65
CA ILE A 394 -5.13 -11.94 23.19
C ILE A 394 -3.99 -10.96 22.87
N HIS A 395 -3.93 -9.81 23.54
CA HIS A 395 -2.86 -8.82 23.34
C HIS A 395 -1.48 -9.35 23.75
N ASP A 396 -1.41 -10.08 24.87
CA ASP A 396 -0.15 -10.66 25.35
C ASP A 396 0.31 -11.82 24.46
N LEU A 397 -0.63 -12.62 23.94
CA LEU A 397 -0.33 -13.70 23.00
C LEU A 397 0.09 -13.15 21.63
N LEU A 398 -0.52 -12.07 21.16
CA LEU A 398 -0.10 -11.36 19.93
C LEU A 398 1.31 -10.80 20.10
N LYS A 399 1.61 -10.11 21.21
CA LYS A 399 2.97 -9.62 21.49
C LYS A 399 4.00 -10.74 21.52
N LEU A 400 3.69 -11.87 22.16
CA LEU A 400 4.58 -13.04 22.20
C LEU A 400 4.81 -13.63 20.80
N LYS A 401 3.79 -13.63 19.95
CA LYS A 401 3.91 -14.10 18.58
C LYS A 401 4.68 -13.14 17.70
N ASP A 402 4.49 -11.84 17.88
CA ASP A 402 5.24 -10.80 17.17
C ASP A 402 6.72 -10.85 17.52
N THR A 403 7.08 -11.03 18.80
CA THR A 403 8.49 -11.23 19.18
C THR A 403 9.07 -12.52 18.61
N GLN A 404 8.31 -13.62 18.61
CA GLN A 404 8.74 -14.87 17.96
C GLN A 404 8.95 -14.70 16.44
N ILE A 405 8.11 -13.89 15.78
CA ILE A 405 8.26 -13.59 14.35
C ILE A 405 9.52 -12.78 14.10
N GLU A 406 9.79 -11.76 14.93
CA GLU A 406 11.02 -10.95 14.84
C GLU A 406 12.28 -11.80 15.05
N ASP A 407 12.29 -12.70 16.04
CA ASP A 407 13.42 -13.60 16.31
C ASP A 407 13.69 -14.55 15.13
N LEU A 408 12.64 -15.15 14.57
CA LEU A 408 12.76 -16.04 13.41
C LEU A 408 13.21 -15.29 12.14
N GLN A 409 12.76 -14.05 11.96
CA GLN A 409 13.22 -13.20 10.87
C GLN A 409 14.71 -12.85 11.02
N TYR A 410 15.16 -12.56 12.24
CA TYR A 410 16.56 -12.32 12.54
C TYR A 410 17.43 -13.57 12.28
N GLU A 411 16.99 -14.75 12.74
CA GLU A 411 17.71 -16.00 12.48
C GLU A 411 17.78 -16.34 10.98
N ALA A 412 16.69 -16.14 10.24
CA ALA A 412 16.66 -16.34 8.80
C ALA A 412 17.63 -15.38 8.07
N ALA A 413 17.68 -14.11 8.48
CA ALA A 413 18.63 -13.13 7.94
C ALA A 413 20.09 -13.51 8.27
N ARG A 414 20.36 -13.99 9.49
CA ARG A 414 21.69 -14.46 9.92
C ARG A 414 22.15 -15.67 9.10
N LEU A 415 21.28 -16.66 8.91
CA LEU A 415 21.57 -17.86 8.11
C LEU A 415 21.81 -17.53 6.63
N ARG A 416 21.00 -16.62 6.08
CA ARG A 416 21.16 -16.15 4.70
C ARG A 416 22.52 -15.49 4.48
N LYS A 417 22.94 -14.63 5.41
CA LYS A 417 24.29 -14.02 5.35
C LYS A 417 25.38 -15.08 5.44
N ALA A 418 25.31 -16.00 6.40
CA ALA A 418 26.30 -17.06 6.56
C ALA A 418 26.43 -17.93 5.29
N HIS A 419 25.32 -18.22 4.63
CA HIS A 419 25.29 -18.91 3.34
C HIS A 419 25.99 -18.10 2.23
N ASP A 420 25.68 -16.81 2.09
CA ASP A 420 26.27 -15.96 1.06
C ASP A 420 27.78 -15.71 1.30
N ASP A 421 28.20 -15.53 2.55
CA ASP A 421 29.62 -15.44 2.94
C ASP A 421 30.37 -16.75 2.60
N LEU A 422 29.76 -17.90 2.90
CA LEU A 422 30.31 -19.21 2.59
C LEU A 422 30.43 -19.44 1.08
N LEU A 423 29.42 -19.06 0.29
CA LEU A 423 29.51 -19.07 -1.17
C LEU A 423 30.66 -18.20 -1.68
N ALA A 424 30.81 -16.98 -1.16
CA ALA A 424 31.91 -16.09 -1.54
C ALA A 424 33.28 -16.68 -1.20
N THR A 425 33.43 -17.36 -0.05
CA THR A 425 34.69 -18.05 0.30
C THR A 425 34.99 -19.23 -0.63
N TYR A 426 33.98 -19.99 -1.04
CA TYR A 426 34.15 -21.09 -2.00
C TYR A 426 34.49 -20.57 -3.39
N GLU A 427 33.80 -19.53 -3.88
CA GLU A 427 34.13 -18.85 -5.13
C GLU A 427 35.59 -18.36 -5.12
N ALA A 428 36.02 -17.68 -4.05
CA ALA A 428 37.41 -17.22 -3.91
C ALA A 428 38.43 -18.36 -3.88
N LYS A 429 38.08 -19.51 -3.28
CA LYS A 429 38.97 -20.68 -3.20
C LYS A 429 39.05 -21.46 -4.50
N LEU A 430 37.95 -21.57 -5.25
CA LEU A 430 37.91 -22.16 -6.59
C LEU A 430 38.75 -21.35 -7.58
N THR A 431 38.63 -20.01 -7.54
CA THR A 431 39.48 -19.11 -8.33
C THR A 431 40.97 -19.29 -8.00
N LYS A 432 41.33 -19.45 -6.72
CA LYS A 432 42.72 -19.74 -6.30
C LYS A 432 43.24 -21.08 -6.80
N LEU A 433 42.36 -22.06 -6.99
CA LEU A 433 42.70 -23.40 -7.51
C LEU A 433 42.68 -23.45 -9.06
N GLY A 434 42.40 -22.33 -9.72
CA GLY A 434 42.39 -22.23 -11.18
C GLY A 434 41.13 -22.78 -11.86
N VAL A 435 40.04 -22.99 -11.10
CA VAL A 435 38.74 -23.42 -11.64
C VAL A 435 37.87 -22.17 -11.87
N PRO A 436 37.58 -21.79 -13.12
CA PRO A 436 36.69 -20.67 -13.44
C PRO A 436 35.24 -20.98 -13.03
N PRO A 437 34.46 -19.99 -12.58
CA PRO A 437 33.06 -20.18 -12.20
C PRO A 437 32.17 -20.66 -13.36
N GLU A 438 32.59 -20.50 -14.61
CA GLU A 438 31.90 -21.01 -15.80
C GLU A 438 31.97 -22.55 -15.94
N GLU A 439 32.95 -23.21 -15.31
CA GLU A 439 33.15 -24.66 -15.40
C GLU A 439 32.29 -25.45 -14.39
N LEU A 440 31.59 -24.79 -13.46
CA LEU A 440 30.77 -25.48 -12.46
C LEU A 440 29.52 -26.18 -13.01
N GLY A 441 29.04 -25.79 -14.21
CA GLY A 441 27.84 -26.37 -14.82
C GLY A 441 26.50 -26.03 -14.14
N PHE A 442 26.52 -25.32 -13.01
CA PHE A 442 25.33 -24.77 -12.35
C PHE A 442 25.65 -23.41 -11.71
N LYS A 443 24.62 -22.56 -11.54
CA LYS A 443 24.73 -21.30 -10.81
C LYS A 443 24.21 -21.50 -9.39
N PRO A 444 25.04 -21.33 -8.34
CA PRO A 444 24.55 -21.42 -6.98
C PRO A 444 23.46 -20.38 -6.74
N LEU A 445 22.34 -20.82 -6.18
CA LEU A 445 21.18 -19.96 -5.95
C LEU A 445 21.50 -19.05 -4.76
N ARG A 446 21.91 -17.80 -5.03
CA ARG A 446 21.96 -16.77 -3.98
C ARG A 446 20.55 -16.53 -3.49
N ALA A 447 20.37 -16.42 -2.18
CA ALA A 447 19.04 -16.24 -1.62
C ALA A 447 18.41 -14.98 -2.23
N VAL A 448 17.29 -15.13 -2.93
CA VAL A 448 16.57 -14.04 -3.61
C VAL A 448 15.61 -13.40 -2.62
N ALA A 449 15.41 -12.07 -2.71
CA ALA A 449 14.35 -11.40 -1.97
C ALA A 449 12.98 -11.95 -2.43
N ILE A 450 12.30 -12.69 -1.56
CA ILE A 450 10.92 -13.13 -1.80
C ILE A 450 10.03 -11.90 -1.65
N ALA A 451 9.28 -11.56 -2.71
CA ALA A 451 8.35 -10.44 -2.71
C ALA A 451 7.35 -10.56 -1.54
N GLY A 452 7.35 -9.58 -0.63
CA GLY A 452 6.45 -9.50 0.53
C GLY A 452 7.10 -9.70 1.90
N LEU A 453 8.34 -10.20 1.97
CA LEU A 453 9.17 -10.14 3.18
C LEU A 453 10.08 -8.92 3.04
N SER A 454 9.84 -7.87 3.84
CA SER A 454 10.63 -6.65 3.77
C SER A 454 12.12 -6.99 3.85
N PRO A 455 12.94 -6.59 2.85
CA PRO A 455 14.37 -6.65 3.01
C PRO A 455 14.76 -5.55 4.00
N VAL A 456 15.92 -5.69 4.62
CA VAL A 456 16.53 -4.72 5.54
C VAL A 456 16.09 -4.86 6.99
N LEU A 457 16.55 -5.95 7.62
CA LEU A 457 17.23 -5.80 8.91
C LEU A 457 18.61 -5.18 8.62
N GLY A 458 18.98 -4.14 9.39
CA GLY A 458 20.13 -3.28 9.14
C GLY A 458 21.41 -4.03 8.77
N LEU A 459 21.98 -3.66 7.62
CA LEU A 459 23.34 -4.06 7.24
C LEU A 459 24.30 -3.08 7.92
N GLY A 460 24.89 -3.48 9.04
CA GLY A 460 25.98 -2.75 9.67
C GLY A 460 27.24 -2.70 8.78
N PRO A 461 28.22 -1.85 9.10
CA PRO A 461 29.48 -1.79 8.35
C PRO A 461 30.13 -3.19 8.32
N ALA A 462 30.61 -3.61 7.14
CA ALA A 462 31.04 -4.98 6.81
C ALA A 462 29.93 -6.06 6.73
N GLY A 463 28.67 -5.66 6.54
CA GLY A 463 27.54 -6.58 6.31
C GLY A 463 26.99 -7.23 7.58
N LEU A 464 27.39 -6.78 8.78
CA LEU A 464 26.75 -7.03 10.08
C LEU A 464 25.21 -7.21 10.00
N VAL A 465 24.61 -8.38 10.29
CA VAL A 465 23.15 -8.43 10.57
C VAL A 465 22.96 -7.96 12.01
N THR A 466 22.58 -6.70 12.20
CA THR A 466 22.30 -6.15 13.53
C THR A 466 20.83 -6.31 13.88
N ASN A 467 20.55 -6.62 15.14
CA ASN A 467 19.20 -6.55 15.68
C ASN A 467 19.01 -5.10 16.15
N ASP A 468 18.17 -4.31 15.52
CA ASP A 468 18.00 -2.88 15.82
C ASP A 468 17.19 -2.64 17.12
N LYS A 469 17.47 -3.43 18.17
CA LYS A 469 16.98 -3.21 19.53
C LYS A 469 18.14 -2.77 20.42
N ILE A 470 18.35 -1.46 20.52
CA ILE A 470 18.67 -0.82 21.79
C ILE A 470 17.41 -0.10 22.25
#